data_AF-A0A414ZFY3-F1
#
_entry.id   AF-A0A414ZFY3-F1
#
_cell.length_a   1.000
_cell.length_b   1.000
_cell.length_c   1.000
_cell.angle_alpha   90.00
_cell.angle_beta   90.00
_cell.angle_gamma   90.00
#
_symmetry.space_group_name_H-M   'P 1'
#
loop_
_entity.id
_entity.type
_entity.pdbx_description
1 polymer ?
#
loop_
_entity_poly.entity_id
_entity_poly.type
_entity_poly.pdbx_seq_one_letter_code
_entity_poly.pdbx_strand_id
1 'polypeptide(L)'
;MIKRYFPPVRETMLVVVITVVFLLLTATCIGLRPEHFLMAGLFFVLFFAGKTTRKLAVALLPFIIFGVSYDWMRVYPNYQVNPIDVQGLYEAEKSLFGISVNGTTLIPCEYFAIHHWSIADFFAGVFYLCWVPVPIVFGLWLYLKGDRRMYLRFAMVFLLVNLIGFAGYYIHPAAPPWYAMNYGFEAMLDTPGNVAGLGRFDELMGCTIFNSIYGRNANVFAAVPSLHAAYMVVALAYAIMNRCKGWLIALFAFIMVGIWCTAVYSGHHYLIDVLLGIFCALLGIFAFEKGLMKWGAFKHFFERYSKYIR
;
A
#
# COMPACT_ATOMS: atom_id res chain seq x y z
N MET A 1 -26.61 -31.36 -18.23
CA MET A 1 -25.44 -31.12 -17.35
C MET A 1 -25.74 -29.88 -16.50
N ILE A 2 -26.18 -30.04 -15.25
CA ILE A 2 -26.55 -28.91 -14.38
C ILE A 2 -25.27 -28.08 -14.17
N LYS A 3 -25.21 -26.88 -14.74
CA LYS A 3 -24.16 -25.90 -14.44
C LYS A 3 -24.26 -25.63 -12.93
N ARG A 4 -23.36 -26.22 -12.13
CA ARG A 4 -23.26 -25.91 -10.69
C ARG A 4 -22.98 -24.42 -10.55
N TYR A 5 -24.05 -23.66 -10.34
CA TYR A 5 -24.00 -22.22 -10.12
C TYR A 5 -23.34 -21.95 -8.77
N PHE A 6 -23.68 -22.77 -7.78
CA PHE A 6 -23.18 -22.68 -6.41
C PHE A 6 -21.81 -23.39 -6.20
N PRO A 7 -21.00 -22.92 -5.24
CA PRO A 7 -19.75 -23.58 -4.88
C PRO A 7 -20.01 -24.95 -4.23
N PRO A 8 -19.02 -25.85 -4.24
CA PRO A 8 -19.07 -27.07 -3.43
C PRO A 8 -19.37 -26.76 -1.95
N VAL A 9 -20.10 -27.66 -1.28
CA VAL A 9 -20.46 -27.50 0.16
C VAL A 9 -19.22 -27.25 1.02
N ARG A 10 -18.13 -27.97 0.76
CA ARG A 10 -16.86 -27.80 1.47
C ARG A 10 -16.28 -26.38 1.33
N GLU A 11 -16.29 -25.82 0.11
CA GLU A 11 -15.81 -24.45 -0.13
C GLU A 11 -16.73 -23.43 0.54
N THR A 12 -18.05 -23.66 0.47
CA THR A 12 -19.06 -22.82 1.13
C THR A 12 -18.85 -22.77 2.64
N MET A 13 -18.74 -23.93 3.28
CA MET A 13 -18.51 -24.03 4.72
C MET A 13 -17.21 -23.34 5.13
N LEU A 14 -16.14 -23.53 4.36
CA LEU A 14 -14.85 -22.92 4.64
C LEU A 14 -14.93 -21.38 4.56
N VAL A 15 -15.55 -20.83 3.51
CA VAL A 15 -15.72 -19.37 3.38
C VAL A 15 -16.57 -18.81 4.51
N VAL A 16 -17.70 -19.45 4.84
CA VAL A 16 -18.57 -19.01 5.92
C VAL A 16 -17.85 -19.02 7.27
N VAL A 17 -17.17 -20.12 7.60
CA VAL A 17 -16.44 -20.24 8.87
C VAL A 17 -15.33 -19.20 8.95
N ILE A 18 -14.51 -19.04 7.91
CA ILE A 18 -13.42 -18.04 7.90
C ILE A 18 -13.98 -16.64 8.08
N THR A 19 -15.06 -16.29 7.41
CA THR A 19 -15.63 -14.94 7.52
C THR A 19 -16.26 -14.69 8.89
N VAL A 20 -16.95 -15.67 9.47
CA VAL A 20 -17.48 -15.56 10.84
C VAL A 20 -16.33 -15.39 11.83
N VAL A 21 -15.28 -16.22 11.74
CA VAL A 21 -14.10 -16.11 12.61
C VAL A 21 -13.42 -14.76 12.42
N PHE A 22 -13.22 -14.31 11.19
CA PHE A 22 -12.64 -12.99 10.89
C PHE A 22 -13.45 -11.86 11.53
N LEU A 23 -14.78 -11.85 11.38
CA LEU A 23 -15.64 -10.81 11.95
C LEU A 23 -15.65 -10.86 13.49
N LEU A 24 -15.68 -12.06 14.09
CA LEU A 24 -15.63 -12.21 15.55
C LEU A 24 -14.29 -11.75 16.13
N LEU A 25 -13.18 -12.15 15.54
CA LEU A 25 -11.85 -11.72 15.97
C LEU A 25 -11.68 -10.20 15.78
N THR A 26 -12.16 -9.66 14.66
CA THR A 26 -12.13 -8.22 14.42
C THR A 26 -12.98 -7.45 15.44
N ALA A 27 -14.19 -7.95 15.74
CA ALA A 27 -15.09 -7.35 16.73
C ALA A 27 -14.46 -7.32 18.13
N THR A 28 -13.76 -8.39 18.51
CA THR A 28 -13.18 -8.54 19.84
C THR A 28 -11.86 -7.79 20.00
N CYS A 29 -11.01 -7.74 18.97
CA CYS A 29 -9.67 -7.16 19.09
C CYS A 29 -9.59 -5.67 18.72
N ILE A 30 -10.35 -5.21 17.71
CA ILE A 30 -10.21 -3.83 17.18
C ILE A 30 -11.54 -3.09 16.99
N GLY A 31 -12.67 -3.78 17.14
CA GLY A 31 -14.01 -3.25 16.87
C GLY A 31 -14.39 -3.32 15.39
N LEU A 32 -15.68 -3.54 15.12
CA LEU A 32 -16.21 -3.61 13.76
C LEU A 32 -16.46 -2.22 13.18
N ARG A 33 -16.12 -2.05 11.90
CA ARG A 33 -16.42 -0.86 11.11
C ARG A 33 -17.11 -1.23 9.80
N PRO A 34 -17.79 -0.27 9.13
CA PRO A 34 -18.50 -0.54 7.88
C PRO A 34 -17.62 -1.20 6.80
N GLU A 35 -16.33 -0.90 6.75
CA GLU A 35 -15.37 -1.44 5.79
C GLU A 35 -15.21 -2.97 5.92
N HIS A 36 -15.31 -3.51 7.15
CA HIS A 36 -15.21 -4.97 7.38
C HIS A 36 -16.41 -5.71 6.79
N PHE A 37 -17.61 -5.16 6.98
CA PHE A 37 -18.84 -5.70 6.40
C PHE A 37 -18.87 -5.54 4.89
N LEU A 38 -18.39 -4.39 4.38
CA LEU A 38 -18.28 -4.15 2.94
C LEU A 38 -17.36 -5.17 2.28
N MET A 39 -16.18 -5.41 2.85
CA MET A 39 -15.21 -6.38 2.33
C MET A 39 -15.74 -7.81 2.38
N ALA A 40 -16.32 -8.23 3.52
CA ALA A 40 -16.92 -9.54 3.67
C ALA A 40 -18.12 -9.73 2.70
N GLY A 41 -19.00 -8.74 2.63
CA GLY A 41 -20.16 -8.73 1.74
C GLY A 41 -19.77 -8.78 0.27
N LEU A 42 -18.81 -7.96 -0.16
CA LEU A 42 -18.30 -7.97 -1.53
C LEU A 42 -17.69 -9.32 -1.88
N PHE A 43 -16.89 -9.92 -0.98
CA PHE A 43 -16.34 -11.24 -1.19
C PHE A 43 -17.44 -12.29 -1.33
N PHE A 44 -18.46 -12.27 -0.46
CA PHE A 44 -19.60 -13.18 -0.52
C PHE A 44 -20.36 -13.05 -1.83
N VAL A 45 -20.73 -11.82 -2.20
CA VAL A 45 -21.45 -11.54 -3.45
C VAL A 45 -20.64 -12.10 -4.63
N LEU A 46 -19.35 -11.79 -4.72
CA LEU A 46 -18.52 -12.30 -5.80
C LEU A 46 -18.41 -13.84 -5.77
N PHE A 47 -18.22 -14.45 -4.59
CA PHE A 47 -18.00 -15.88 -4.44
C PHE A 47 -19.23 -16.74 -4.78
N PHE A 48 -20.42 -16.26 -4.43
CA PHE A 48 -21.68 -16.98 -4.61
C PHE A 48 -22.46 -16.60 -5.87
N ALA A 49 -22.22 -15.42 -6.47
CA ALA A 49 -22.96 -14.95 -7.65
C ALA A 49 -22.73 -15.81 -8.92
N GLY A 50 -21.61 -16.52 -9.04
CA GLY A 50 -21.38 -17.38 -10.19
C GLY A 50 -19.94 -17.86 -10.33
N LYS A 51 -19.69 -18.71 -11.32
CA LYS A 51 -18.36 -19.32 -11.53
C LYS A 51 -17.27 -18.28 -11.87
N THR A 52 -17.60 -17.30 -12.71
CA THR A 52 -16.63 -16.27 -13.14
C THR A 52 -16.29 -15.32 -12.00
N THR A 53 -17.30 -14.83 -11.28
CA THR A 53 -17.13 -13.95 -10.12
C THR A 53 -16.45 -14.67 -8.96
N ARG A 54 -16.68 -15.98 -8.78
CA ARG A 54 -15.96 -16.79 -7.79
C ARG A 54 -14.47 -16.85 -8.05
N LYS A 55 -14.08 -17.08 -9.31
CA LYS A 55 -12.66 -17.04 -9.69
C LYS A 55 -12.07 -15.66 -9.43
N LEU A 56 -12.83 -14.59 -9.66
CA LEU A 56 -12.41 -13.24 -9.35
C LEU A 56 -12.27 -13.01 -7.83
N ALA A 57 -13.22 -13.48 -7.02
CA ALA A 57 -13.13 -13.41 -5.55
C ALA A 57 -11.86 -14.10 -5.05
N VAL A 58 -11.59 -15.31 -5.54
CA VAL A 58 -10.38 -16.07 -5.21
C VAL A 58 -9.13 -15.40 -5.75
N ALA A 59 -9.19 -14.76 -6.93
CA ALA A 59 -8.08 -13.99 -7.49
C ALA A 59 -7.72 -12.77 -6.63
N LEU A 60 -8.72 -12.13 -6.00
CA LEU A 60 -8.55 -10.95 -5.14
C LEU A 60 -8.04 -11.25 -3.72
N LEU A 61 -7.91 -12.53 -3.33
CA LEU A 61 -7.45 -12.89 -1.99
C LEU A 61 -6.13 -12.21 -1.55
N PRO A 62 -5.09 -12.04 -2.41
CA PRO A 62 -3.87 -11.36 -1.96
C PRO A 62 -4.11 -9.92 -1.53
N PHE A 63 -5.02 -9.20 -2.18
CA PHE A 63 -5.40 -7.83 -1.81
C PHE A 63 -6.27 -7.80 -0.55
N ILE A 64 -7.16 -8.77 -0.38
CA ILE A 64 -7.98 -8.91 0.85
C ILE A 64 -7.08 -9.21 2.04
N ILE A 65 -6.13 -10.15 1.90
CA ILE A 65 -5.17 -10.47 2.95
C ILE A 65 -4.33 -9.25 3.29
N PHE A 66 -3.86 -8.50 2.28
CA PHE A 66 -3.18 -7.22 2.50
C PHE A 66 -4.03 -6.25 3.36
N GLY A 67 -5.29 -6.01 2.95
CA GLY A 67 -6.17 -5.07 3.65
C GLY A 67 -6.47 -5.51 5.09
N VAL A 68 -6.73 -6.79 5.31
CA VAL A 68 -6.93 -7.36 6.66
C VAL A 68 -5.66 -7.24 7.50
N SER A 69 -4.50 -7.64 6.97
CA SER A 69 -3.23 -7.58 7.69
C SER A 69 -2.86 -6.16 8.10
N TYR A 70 -3.04 -5.17 7.20
CA TYR A 70 -2.81 -3.76 7.52
C TYR A 70 -3.73 -3.28 8.64
N ASP A 71 -5.02 -3.59 8.55
CA ASP A 71 -5.98 -3.13 9.54
C ASP A 71 -5.75 -3.77 10.92
N TRP A 72 -5.34 -5.05 10.94
CA TRP A 72 -5.02 -5.79 12.15
C TRP A 72 -3.71 -5.37 12.82
N MET A 73 -2.89 -4.53 12.18
CA MET A 73 -1.76 -3.89 12.89
C MET A 73 -2.22 -3.04 14.09
N ARG A 74 -3.49 -2.62 14.11
CA ARG A 74 -4.10 -1.92 15.27
C ARG A 74 -4.20 -2.79 16.53
N VAL A 75 -4.19 -4.13 16.39
CA VAL A 75 -4.23 -5.06 17.53
C VAL A 75 -2.98 -4.91 18.39
N TYR A 76 -1.83 -4.74 17.74
CA TYR A 76 -0.55 -4.61 18.41
C TYR A 76 0.27 -3.51 17.73
N PRO A 77 0.14 -2.25 18.17
CA PRO A 77 0.83 -1.12 17.56
C PRO A 77 2.35 -1.29 17.57
N ASN A 78 3.02 -0.81 16.52
CA ASN A 78 4.46 -1.01 16.35
C ASN A 78 5.33 -0.37 17.45
N TYR A 79 4.88 0.74 18.04
CA TYR A 79 5.56 1.39 19.15
C TYR A 79 5.58 0.57 20.45
N GLN A 80 4.78 -0.51 20.54
CA GLN A 80 4.86 -1.47 21.64
C GLN A 80 5.97 -2.51 21.44
N VAL A 81 6.57 -2.57 20.25
CA VAL A 81 7.64 -3.52 19.91
C VAL A 81 9.02 -2.87 19.99
N ASN A 82 9.17 -1.70 19.39
CA ASN A 82 10.41 -0.93 19.38
C ASN A 82 10.12 0.55 19.64
N PRO A 83 11.10 1.32 20.17
CA PRO A 83 10.98 2.77 20.31
C PRO A 83 10.72 3.46 18.98
N ILE A 84 9.96 4.55 19.02
CA ILE A 84 9.69 5.39 17.85
C ILE A 84 10.91 6.26 17.56
N ASP A 85 11.44 6.16 16.35
CA ASP A 85 12.41 7.10 15.84
C ASP A 85 11.72 8.34 15.26
N VAL A 86 11.86 9.46 15.95
CA VAL A 86 11.39 10.78 15.49
C VAL A 86 12.59 11.63 15.05
N GLN A 87 13.65 11.67 15.86
CA GLN A 87 14.79 12.56 15.66
C GLN A 87 15.90 11.95 14.79
N GLY A 88 16.22 10.67 14.97
CA GLY A 88 17.33 10.02 14.27
C GLY A 88 17.13 10.03 12.76
N LEU A 89 15.92 9.69 12.31
CA LEU A 89 15.56 9.73 10.90
C LEU A 89 15.56 11.15 10.32
N TYR A 90 15.05 12.13 11.08
CA TYR A 90 15.07 13.55 10.69
C TYR A 90 16.51 14.07 10.51
N GLU A 91 17.40 13.81 11.48
CA GLU A 91 18.81 14.20 11.44
C GLU A 91 19.55 13.49 10.29
N ALA A 92 19.26 12.21 10.06
CA ALA A 92 19.80 11.46 8.93
C ALA A 92 19.37 12.05 7.57
N GLU A 93 18.10 12.38 7.40
CA GLU A 93 17.61 13.05 6.19
C GLU A 93 18.31 14.41 6.02
N LYS A 94 18.41 15.19 7.10
CA LYS A 94 19.02 16.52 7.10
C LYS A 94 20.50 16.48 6.74
N SER A 95 21.23 15.48 7.22
CA SER A 95 22.65 15.32 6.91
C SER A 95 22.89 14.85 5.46
N LEU A 96 22.04 13.97 4.93
CA LEU A 96 22.22 13.39 3.60
C LEU A 96 21.66 14.26 2.47
N PHE A 97 20.52 14.91 2.71
CA PHE A 97 19.72 15.60 1.70
C PHE A 97 19.37 17.05 2.09
N GLY A 98 20.03 17.58 3.13
CA GLY A 98 19.81 18.94 3.60
C GLY A 98 20.05 20.00 2.54
N ILE A 99 19.16 20.97 2.49
CA ILE A 99 19.21 22.13 1.61
C ILE A 99 19.65 23.34 2.47
N SER A 100 20.77 23.94 2.12
CA SER A 100 21.26 25.15 2.82
C SER A 100 20.56 26.40 2.29
N VAL A 101 19.79 27.05 3.14
CA VAL A 101 19.07 28.30 2.84
C VAL A 101 19.39 29.34 3.92
N ASN A 102 19.94 30.48 3.53
CA ASN A 102 20.24 31.61 4.44
C ASN A 102 21.02 31.21 5.71
N GLY A 103 21.98 30.29 5.59
CA GLY A 103 22.81 29.82 6.71
C GLY A 103 22.16 28.77 7.62
N THR A 104 20.93 28.34 7.32
CA THR A 104 20.25 27.22 7.99
C THR A 104 20.10 26.05 7.03
N THR A 105 20.34 24.83 7.51
CA THR A 105 20.07 23.61 6.75
C THR A 105 18.64 23.17 7.03
N LEU A 106 17.86 22.92 5.97
CA LEU A 106 16.49 22.41 6.02
C LEU A 106 16.43 21.03 5.37
N ILE A 107 15.57 20.13 5.85
CA ILE A 107 15.24 18.93 5.07
C ILE A 107 14.41 19.32 3.83
N PRO A 108 14.38 18.48 2.77
CA PRO A 108 13.57 18.77 1.59
C PRO A 108 12.09 19.07 1.90
N CYS A 109 11.51 18.37 2.87
CA CYS A 109 10.12 18.57 3.27
C CYS A 109 9.87 19.97 3.87
N GLU A 110 10.79 20.47 4.70
CA GLU A 110 10.73 21.82 5.28
C GLU A 110 10.88 22.88 4.19
N TYR A 111 11.81 22.66 3.25
CA TYR A 111 12.00 23.55 2.11
C TYR A 111 10.71 23.68 1.28
N PHE A 112 10.05 22.57 0.95
CA PHE A 112 8.80 22.59 0.18
C PHE A 112 7.58 23.04 0.98
N ALA A 113 7.62 23.00 2.31
CA ALA A 113 6.59 23.64 3.12
C ALA A 113 6.66 25.17 3.05
N ILE A 114 7.84 25.74 2.83
CA ILE A 114 8.04 27.19 2.64
C ILE A 114 7.88 27.58 1.16
N HIS A 115 8.40 26.75 0.25
CA HIS A 115 8.47 27.02 -1.19
C HIS A 115 7.54 26.08 -1.97
N HIS A 116 6.24 26.38 -1.92
CA HIS A 116 5.20 25.68 -2.68
C HIS A 116 4.44 26.63 -3.61
N TRP A 117 3.73 26.08 -4.60
CA TRP A 117 2.85 26.85 -5.48
C TRP A 117 1.67 26.02 -5.98
N SER A 118 0.57 26.68 -6.35
CA SER A 118 -0.72 26.04 -6.62
C SER A 118 -0.67 24.96 -7.71
N ILE A 119 0.14 25.14 -8.76
CA ILE A 119 0.32 24.13 -9.82
C ILE A 119 0.97 22.86 -9.26
N ALA A 120 2.02 22.99 -8.44
CA ALA A 120 2.66 21.84 -7.81
C ALA A 120 1.74 21.18 -6.78
N ASP A 121 0.98 21.97 -6.02
CA ASP A 121 -0.02 21.46 -5.08
C ASP A 121 -1.14 20.68 -5.79
N PHE A 122 -1.59 21.14 -6.96
CA PHE A 122 -2.54 20.41 -7.81
C PHE A 122 -1.97 19.06 -8.28
N PHE A 123 -0.77 19.06 -8.87
CA PHE A 123 -0.16 17.82 -9.35
C PHE A 123 0.25 16.87 -8.23
N ALA A 124 0.63 17.40 -7.07
CA ALA A 124 0.85 16.61 -5.87
C ALA A 124 -0.38 15.75 -5.57
N GLY A 125 -1.56 16.37 -5.46
CA GLY A 125 -2.77 15.59 -5.22
C GLY A 125 -3.06 14.58 -6.34
N VAL A 126 -2.92 14.96 -7.61
CA VAL A 126 -3.14 14.04 -8.73
C VAL A 126 -2.23 12.80 -8.65
N PHE A 127 -0.92 12.98 -8.47
CA PHE A 127 0.00 11.85 -8.38
C PHE A 127 -0.23 11.02 -7.12
N TYR A 128 -0.43 11.68 -5.97
CA TYR A 128 -0.63 10.99 -4.70
C TYR A 128 -2.01 10.35 -4.54
N LEU A 129 -2.93 10.52 -5.51
CA LEU A 129 -4.13 9.70 -5.63
C LEU A 129 -3.91 8.45 -6.48
N CYS A 130 -2.80 8.35 -7.21
CA CYS A 130 -2.55 7.20 -8.10
C CYS A 130 -1.92 5.97 -7.41
N TRP A 131 -1.29 6.11 -6.24
CA TRP A 131 -0.45 5.06 -5.66
C TRP A 131 -1.17 3.73 -5.39
N VAL A 132 -2.44 3.72 -4.98
CA VAL A 132 -3.28 2.49 -4.86
C VAL A 132 -4.10 2.21 -6.11
N PRO A 133 -4.89 3.17 -6.64
CA PRO A 133 -5.84 2.86 -7.70
C PRO A 133 -5.17 2.38 -8.97
N VAL A 134 -4.04 2.97 -9.39
CA VAL A 134 -3.37 2.60 -10.63
C VAL A 134 -2.84 1.16 -10.60
N PRO A 135 -2.11 0.71 -9.56
CA PRO A 135 -1.70 -0.69 -9.43
C PRO A 135 -2.88 -1.67 -9.38
N ILE A 136 -3.96 -1.34 -8.67
CA ILE A 136 -5.16 -2.21 -8.60
C ILE A 136 -5.82 -2.32 -9.98
N VAL A 137 -6.05 -1.19 -10.66
CA VAL A 137 -6.63 -1.15 -12.01
C VAL A 137 -5.75 -1.92 -12.98
N PHE A 138 -4.42 -1.78 -12.90
CA PHE A 138 -3.48 -2.55 -13.71
C PHE A 138 -3.61 -4.06 -13.46
N GLY A 139 -3.67 -4.49 -12.20
CA GLY A 139 -3.89 -5.89 -11.84
C GLY A 139 -5.23 -6.41 -12.40
N LEU A 140 -6.32 -5.69 -12.17
CA LEU A 140 -7.63 -6.07 -12.72
C LEU A 140 -7.62 -6.13 -14.24
N TRP A 141 -6.96 -5.19 -14.91
CA TRP A 141 -6.78 -5.21 -16.36
C TRP A 141 -6.04 -6.46 -16.83
N LEU A 142 -4.94 -6.86 -16.18
CA LEU A 142 -4.24 -8.12 -16.48
C LEU A 142 -5.16 -9.34 -16.32
N TYR A 143 -5.97 -9.37 -15.26
CA TYR A 143 -6.90 -10.45 -15.00
C TYR A 143 -7.99 -10.55 -16.08
N LEU A 144 -8.62 -9.42 -16.40
CA LEU A 144 -9.72 -9.33 -17.37
C LEU A 144 -9.25 -9.57 -18.81
N LYS A 145 -8.03 -9.14 -19.16
CA LYS A 145 -7.40 -9.41 -20.45
C LYS A 145 -7.07 -10.89 -20.66
N GLY A 146 -7.03 -11.70 -19.59
CA GLY A 146 -6.73 -13.12 -19.64
C GLY A 146 -5.29 -13.47 -19.24
N ASP A 147 -4.44 -12.48 -18.95
CA ASP A 147 -3.06 -12.64 -18.46
C ASP A 147 -3.03 -13.04 -16.97
N ARG A 148 -3.90 -13.98 -16.57
CA ARG A 148 -4.20 -14.30 -15.15
C ARG A 148 -3.01 -14.84 -14.37
N ARG A 149 -2.07 -15.51 -15.04
CA ARG A 149 -0.82 -15.95 -14.41
C ARG A 149 0.07 -14.75 -14.05
N MET A 150 0.13 -13.75 -14.93
CA MET A 150 0.91 -12.53 -14.69
C MET A 150 0.25 -11.66 -13.61
N TYR A 151 -1.08 -11.54 -13.66
CA TYR A 151 -1.88 -10.96 -12.58
C TYR A 151 -1.55 -11.60 -11.23
N LEU A 152 -1.56 -12.94 -11.14
CA LEU A 152 -1.35 -13.61 -9.86
C LEU A 152 0.07 -13.40 -9.33
N ARG A 153 1.10 -13.38 -10.19
CA ARG A 153 2.46 -13.02 -9.77
C ARG A 153 2.49 -11.59 -9.23
N PHE A 154 1.90 -10.64 -9.95
CA PHE A 154 1.77 -9.25 -9.52
C PHE A 154 1.08 -9.13 -8.15
N ALA A 155 -0.09 -9.76 -7.98
CA ALA A 155 -0.87 -9.70 -6.74
C ALA A 155 -0.14 -10.36 -5.55
N MET A 156 0.54 -11.48 -5.77
CA MET A 156 1.33 -12.15 -4.73
C MET A 156 2.58 -11.34 -4.35
N VAL A 157 3.26 -10.71 -5.30
CA VAL A 157 4.38 -9.80 -4.99
C VAL A 157 3.91 -8.54 -4.30
N PHE A 158 2.77 -7.97 -4.72
CA PHE A 158 2.16 -6.85 -4.03
C PHE A 158 1.89 -7.19 -2.55
N LEU A 159 1.31 -8.36 -2.28
CA LEU A 159 1.13 -8.86 -0.91
C LEU A 159 2.48 -9.04 -0.19
N LEU A 160 3.46 -9.69 -0.82
CA LEU A 160 4.77 -9.93 -0.21
C LEU A 160 5.49 -8.63 0.17
N VAL A 161 5.53 -7.66 -0.75
CA VAL A 161 6.14 -6.33 -0.52
C VAL A 161 5.45 -5.63 0.65
N ASN A 162 4.13 -5.73 0.75
CA ASN A 162 3.39 -5.22 1.90
C ASN A 162 3.79 -5.90 3.21
N LEU A 163 3.87 -7.22 3.24
CA LEU A 163 4.28 -7.95 4.44
C LEU A 163 5.71 -7.62 4.88
N ILE A 164 6.64 -7.44 3.92
CA ILE A 164 8.01 -6.98 4.20
C ILE A 164 7.99 -5.55 4.74
N GLY A 165 7.20 -4.66 4.14
CA GLY A 165 7.03 -3.29 4.61
C GLY A 165 6.45 -3.20 6.02
N PHE A 166 5.43 -4.03 6.31
CA PHE A 166 4.85 -4.13 7.65
C PHE A 166 5.89 -4.61 8.66
N ALA A 167 6.71 -5.61 8.33
CA ALA A 167 7.83 -5.99 9.18
C ALA A 167 8.79 -4.81 9.42
N GLY A 168 9.07 -4.01 8.39
CA GLY A 168 9.81 -2.75 8.51
C GLY A 168 9.20 -1.79 9.53
N TYR A 169 7.88 -1.59 9.50
CA TYR A 169 7.16 -0.74 10.47
C TYR A 169 7.34 -1.19 11.92
N TYR A 170 7.53 -2.49 12.18
CA TYR A 170 7.79 -3.02 13.52
C TYR A 170 9.27 -3.03 13.88
N ILE A 171 10.17 -3.23 12.92
CA ILE A 171 11.63 -3.23 13.13
C ILE A 171 12.11 -1.80 13.45
N HIS A 172 11.59 -0.82 12.73
CA HIS A 172 11.95 0.58 12.88
C HIS A 172 10.69 1.47 12.80
N PRO A 173 9.90 1.54 13.90
CA PRO A 173 8.81 2.49 14.01
C PRO A 173 9.36 3.90 13.86
N ALA A 174 8.85 4.65 12.89
CA ALA A 174 9.41 5.96 12.54
C ALA A 174 8.31 6.98 12.24
N ALA A 175 8.50 8.20 12.73
CA ALA A 175 7.60 9.31 12.48
C ALA A 175 7.86 9.95 11.11
N PRO A 176 6.83 10.41 10.39
CA PRO A 176 6.97 11.09 9.11
C PRO A 176 7.43 12.56 9.27
N PRO A 177 7.86 13.24 8.19
CA PRO A 177 8.37 14.63 8.26
C PRO A 177 7.38 15.63 8.86
N TRP A 178 6.10 15.57 8.44
CA TRP A 178 5.07 16.46 8.99
C TRP A 178 4.92 16.35 10.51
N TYR A 179 5.22 15.17 11.08
CA TYR A 179 5.14 14.98 12.53
C TYR A 179 6.24 15.80 13.21
N ALA A 180 7.49 15.62 12.79
CA ALA A 180 8.63 16.34 13.35
C ALA A 180 8.46 17.86 13.21
N MET A 181 7.91 18.32 12.09
CA MET A 181 7.67 19.73 11.81
C MET A 181 6.57 20.36 12.69
N ASN A 182 5.51 19.60 13.00
CA ASN A 182 4.36 20.12 13.75
C ASN A 182 4.47 19.92 15.27
N TYR A 183 5.16 18.86 15.69
CA TYR A 183 5.14 18.37 17.08
C TYR A 183 6.54 18.24 17.70
N GLY A 184 7.61 18.50 16.93
CA GLY A 184 8.98 18.30 17.39
C GLY A 184 9.36 16.82 17.50
N PHE A 185 10.31 16.53 18.39
CA PHE A 185 10.93 15.19 18.50
C PHE A 185 10.35 14.31 19.60
N GLU A 186 9.35 14.79 20.33
CA GLU A 186 8.67 14.00 21.36
C GLU A 186 7.59 13.12 20.73
N ALA A 187 7.54 11.84 21.10
CA ALA A 187 6.57 10.88 20.59
C ALA A 187 5.24 10.96 21.38
N MET A 188 4.18 11.43 20.73
CA MET A 188 2.83 11.57 21.25
C MET A 188 1.92 10.52 20.60
N LEU A 189 1.56 9.49 21.37
CA LEU A 189 0.88 8.29 20.86
C LEU A 189 -0.54 8.58 20.33
N ASP A 190 -1.21 9.61 20.86
CA ASP A 190 -2.59 9.97 20.48
C ASP A 190 -2.64 10.99 19.33
N THR A 191 -1.54 11.15 18.59
CA THR A 191 -1.48 12.08 17.45
C THR A 191 -2.44 11.63 16.36
N PRO A 192 -3.42 12.47 15.96
CA PRO A 192 -4.33 12.12 14.89
C PRO A 192 -3.59 12.06 13.54
N GLY A 193 -4.16 11.32 12.59
CA GLY A 193 -3.67 11.30 11.22
C GLY A 193 -3.68 12.71 10.61
N ASN A 194 -2.62 13.03 9.86
CA ASN A 194 -2.42 14.35 9.24
C ASN A 194 -2.31 14.21 7.71
N VAL A 195 -2.92 15.15 6.99
CA VAL A 195 -2.88 15.22 5.51
C VAL A 195 -1.62 15.88 4.97
N ALA A 196 -0.75 16.37 5.86
CA ALA A 196 0.45 17.13 5.58
C ALA A 196 0.19 18.22 4.52
N GLY A 197 1.12 18.44 3.61
CA GLY A 197 0.99 19.39 2.50
C GLY A 197 -0.10 19.03 1.48
N LEU A 198 -0.69 17.83 1.51
CA LEU A 198 -1.78 17.47 0.60
C LEU A 198 -3.10 18.17 0.95
N GLY A 199 -3.22 18.72 2.16
CA GLY A 199 -4.34 19.60 2.51
C GLY A 199 -4.49 20.78 1.55
N ARG A 200 -3.38 21.25 0.94
CA ARG A 200 -3.39 22.31 -0.07
C ARG A 200 -4.11 21.88 -1.35
N PHE A 201 -4.06 20.60 -1.72
CA PHE A 201 -4.86 20.09 -2.86
C PHE A 201 -6.35 20.10 -2.55
N ASP A 202 -6.73 19.61 -1.37
CA ASP A 202 -8.12 19.59 -0.91
C ASP A 202 -8.70 21.02 -0.90
N GLU A 203 -7.94 22.00 -0.41
CA GLU A 203 -8.30 23.42 -0.41
C GLU A 203 -8.45 23.99 -1.84
N LEU A 204 -7.47 23.74 -2.72
CA LEU A 204 -7.51 24.19 -4.12
C LEU A 204 -8.71 23.63 -4.90
N MET A 205 -9.10 22.39 -4.61
CA MET A 205 -10.20 21.71 -5.30
C MET A 205 -11.56 21.88 -4.61
N GLY A 206 -11.60 22.47 -3.42
CA GLY A 206 -12.82 22.55 -2.60
C GLY A 206 -13.37 21.17 -2.21
N CYS A 207 -12.50 20.19 -1.97
CA CYS A 207 -12.86 18.82 -1.63
C CYS A 207 -12.19 18.37 -0.31
N THR A 208 -12.51 17.17 0.16
CA THR A 208 -11.97 16.61 1.43
C THR A 208 -11.39 15.21 1.23
N ILE A 209 -10.80 14.96 0.06
CA ILE A 209 -10.40 13.61 -0.35
C ILE A 209 -9.25 13.12 0.54
N PHE A 210 -8.19 13.92 0.68
CA PHE A 210 -7.04 13.54 1.49
C PHE A 210 -7.36 13.52 2.98
N ASN A 211 -8.21 14.45 3.44
CA ASN A 211 -8.72 14.41 4.82
C ASN A 211 -9.45 13.08 5.11
N SER A 212 -10.33 12.64 4.20
CA SER A 212 -11.04 11.36 4.37
C SER A 212 -10.12 10.14 4.35
N ILE A 213 -9.01 10.18 3.61
CA ILE A 213 -8.07 9.05 3.50
C ILE A 213 -7.12 9.02 4.71
N TYR A 214 -6.43 10.12 5.00
CA TYR A 214 -5.34 10.16 5.99
C TYR A 214 -5.79 10.49 7.41
N GLY A 215 -6.96 11.13 7.59
CA GLY A 215 -7.55 11.33 8.91
C GLY A 215 -7.92 10.03 9.63
N ARG A 216 -7.98 8.89 8.91
CA ARG A 216 -8.32 7.56 9.43
C ARG A 216 -7.12 6.60 9.54
N ASN A 217 -5.90 7.10 9.35
CA ASN A 217 -4.69 6.29 9.31
C ASN A 217 -4.58 5.35 10.51
N ALA A 218 -4.16 4.11 10.24
CA ALA A 218 -4.06 3.09 11.27
C ALA A 218 -2.84 3.24 12.17
N ASN A 219 -1.78 3.83 11.63
CA ASN A 219 -0.51 3.96 12.31
C ASN A 219 0.24 5.19 11.78
N VAL A 220 0.45 6.18 12.64
CA VAL A 220 1.21 7.40 12.32
C VAL A 220 2.71 7.12 12.25
N PHE A 221 3.21 6.18 13.07
CA PHE A 221 4.64 5.88 13.20
C PHE A 221 5.10 4.75 12.26
N ALA A 222 4.47 4.65 11.09
CA ALA A 222 4.75 3.67 10.06
C ALA A 222 5.30 4.35 8.79
N ALA A 223 6.26 5.27 8.96
CA ALA A 223 6.85 5.98 7.83
C ALA A 223 7.81 5.09 7.00
N VAL A 224 8.61 4.25 7.66
CA VAL A 224 9.70 3.48 7.05
C VAL A 224 9.36 1.98 6.94
N PRO A 225 9.37 1.38 5.74
CA PRO A 225 9.59 1.97 4.42
C PRO A 225 8.30 2.57 3.81
N SER A 226 8.44 3.49 2.85
CA SER A 226 7.28 4.08 2.16
C SER A 226 6.63 3.08 1.19
N LEU A 227 5.50 2.50 1.57
CA LEU A 227 4.70 1.64 0.68
C LEU A 227 4.03 2.41 -0.46
N HIS A 228 3.75 3.71 -0.27
CA HIS A 228 3.32 4.61 -1.34
C HIS A 228 4.33 4.63 -2.50
N ALA A 229 5.62 4.68 -2.18
CA ALA A 229 6.69 4.62 -3.18
C ALA A 229 6.85 3.22 -3.80
N ALA A 230 6.59 2.16 -3.03
CA ALA A 230 6.81 0.76 -3.43
C ALA A 230 5.81 0.26 -4.50
N TYR A 231 4.54 0.65 -4.42
CA TYR A 231 3.48 0.01 -5.22
C TYR A 231 3.65 0.23 -6.73
N MET A 232 4.01 1.44 -7.13
CA MET A 232 4.23 1.75 -8.54
C MET A 232 5.52 1.11 -9.08
N VAL A 233 6.52 0.82 -8.24
CA VAL A 233 7.69 0.00 -8.65
C VAL A 233 7.24 -1.40 -9.04
N VAL A 234 6.37 -2.02 -8.24
CA VAL A 234 5.81 -3.34 -8.55
C VAL A 234 4.98 -3.27 -9.83
N ALA A 235 4.07 -2.31 -9.97
CA ALA A 235 3.25 -2.16 -11.17
C ALA A 235 4.10 -1.96 -12.44
N LEU A 236 5.12 -1.09 -12.38
CA LEU A 236 6.04 -0.84 -13.49
C LEU A 236 6.84 -2.09 -13.84
N ALA A 237 7.42 -2.79 -12.86
CA ALA A 237 8.18 -4.01 -13.08
C ALA A 237 7.33 -5.08 -13.79
N TYR A 238 6.11 -5.29 -13.32
CA TYR A 238 5.19 -6.25 -13.92
C TYR A 238 4.67 -5.79 -15.30
N ALA A 239 4.51 -4.49 -15.55
CA ALA A 239 4.20 -3.96 -16.88
C ALA A 239 5.33 -4.25 -17.89
N ILE A 240 6.60 -4.06 -17.47
CA ILE A 240 7.78 -4.36 -18.27
C ILE A 240 7.89 -5.87 -18.53
N MET A 241 7.78 -6.70 -17.48
CA MET A 241 7.84 -8.16 -17.59
C MET A 241 6.72 -8.73 -18.47
N ASN A 242 5.53 -8.11 -18.47
CA ASN A 242 4.42 -8.48 -19.34
C ASN A 242 4.57 -7.94 -20.77
N ARG A 243 5.66 -7.22 -21.07
CA ARG A 243 5.92 -6.57 -22.37
C ARG A 243 4.75 -5.68 -22.81
N CYS A 244 4.24 -4.88 -21.88
CA CYS A 244 3.21 -3.91 -22.18
C CYS A 244 3.70 -2.86 -23.20
N LYS A 245 2.77 -2.13 -23.82
CA LYS A 245 3.09 -1.08 -24.79
C LYS A 245 4.01 -0.02 -24.15
N GLY A 246 5.00 0.47 -24.90
CA GLY A 246 5.99 1.41 -24.38
C GLY A 246 5.40 2.67 -23.75
N TRP A 247 4.31 3.22 -24.30
CA TRP A 247 3.62 4.38 -23.73
C TRP A 247 3.03 4.10 -22.34
N LEU A 248 2.56 2.87 -22.07
CA LEU A 248 2.00 2.49 -20.77
C LEU A 248 3.11 2.37 -19.73
N ILE A 249 4.25 1.81 -20.12
CA ILE A 249 5.46 1.72 -19.28
C ILE A 249 5.95 3.14 -18.95
N ALA A 250 6.01 4.04 -19.95
CA ALA A 250 6.39 5.43 -19.74
C ALA A 250 5.42 6.17 -18.81
N LEU A 251 4.10 5.96 -18.98
CA LEU A 251 3.08 6.51 -18.09
C LEU A 251 3.26 6.03 -16.64
N PHE A 252 3.51 4.73 -16.44
CA PHE A 252 3.74 4.18 -15.10
C PHE A 252 5.02 4.73 -14.46
N ALA A 253 6.09 4.87 -15.24
CA ALA A 253 7.33 5.49 -14.76
C ALA A 253 7.12 6.97 -14.38
N PHE A 254 6.36 7.71 -15.18
CA PHE A 254 6.01 9.10 -14.90
C PHE A 254 5.18 9.24 -13.61
N ILE A 255 4.12 8.44 -13.46
CA ILE A 255 3.31 8.42 -12.23
C ILE A 255 4.16 8.02 -11.02
N MET A 256 5.03 7.02 -11.17
CA MET A 256 5.92 6.54 -10.11
C MET A 256 6.83 7.66 -9.58
N VAL A 257 7.55 8.34 -10.49
CA VAL A 257 8.42 9.48 -10.11
C VAL A 257 7.58 10.62 -9.52
N GLY A 258 6.41 10.90 -10.09
CA GLY A 258 5.49 11.91 -9.56
C GLY A 258 5.06 11.62 -8.11
N ILE A 259 4.76 10.36 -7.77
CA ILE A 259 4.44 9.95 -6.39
C ILE A 259 5.64 10.16 -5.46
N TRP A 260 6.85 9.77 -5.88
CA TRP A 260 8.06 9.94 -5.07
C TRP A 260 8.34 11.41 -4.76
N CYS A 261 8.31 12.27 -5.79
CA CYS A 261 8.48 13.70 -5.63
C CYS A 261 7.39 14.28 -4.73
N THR A 262 6.14 13.86 -4.93
CA THR A 262 5.02 14.35 -4.14
C THR A 262 5.11 13.93 -2.67
N ALA A 263 5.54 12.71 -2.37
CA ALA A 263 5.66 12.22 -1.01
C ALA A 263 6.57 13.12 -0.16
N VAL A 264 7.67 13.59 -0.75
CA VAL A 264 8.62 14.53 -0.14
C VAL A 264 8.09 15.96 -0.15
N TYR A 265 7.57 16.43 -1.30
CA TYR A 265 7.01 17.78 -1.46
C TYR A 265 5.87 18.09 -0.49
N SER A 266 5.03 17.09 -0.21
CA SER A 266 3.93 17.21 0.74
C SER A 266 4.35 16.98 2.19
N GLY A 267 5.59 16.57 2.47
CA GLY A 267 6.03 16.23 3.83
C GLY A 267 5.43 14.94 4.38
N HIS A 268 4.89 14.07 3.51
CA HIS A 268 4.35 12.77 3.92
C HIS A 268 5.44 11.74 4.21
N HIS A 269 6.58 11.83 3.53
CA HIS A 269 7.69 10.90 3.67
C HIS A 269 9.02 11.61 3.47
N TYR A 270 10.04 11.16 4.20
CA TYR A 270 11.42 11.52 3.93
C TYR A 270 11.90 10.86 2.62
N LEU A 271 12.97 11.38 2.02
CA LEU A 271 13.59 10.75 0.87
C LEU A 271 14.16 9.37 1.24
N ILE A 272 14.69 9.22 2.46
CA ILE A 272 15.09 7.91 3.00
C ILE A 272 13.92 6.90 2.96
N ASP A 273 12.72 7.28 3.39
CA ASP A 273 11.54 6.40 3.38
C ASP A 273 11.22 5.92 1.95
N VAL A 274 11.30 6.84 0.98
CA VAL A 274 11.06 6.58 -0.44
C VAL A 274 12.10 5.60 -0.98
N LEU A 275 13.38 5.83 -0.72
CA LEU A 275 14.48 4.95 -1.14
C LEU A 275 14.34 3.55 -0.53
N LEU A 276 14.00 3.45 0.76
CA LEU A 276 13.74 2.19 1.43
C LEU A 276 12.47 1.50 0.90
N GLY A 277 11.45 2.26 0.51
CA GLY A 277 10.26 1.76 -0.19
C GLY A 277 10.59 1.13 -1.55
N ILE A 278 11.42 1.81 -2.35
CA ILE A 278 11.93 1.30 -3.63
C ILE A 278 12.73 0.01 -3.40
N PHE A 279 13.65 0.02 -2.44
CA PHE A 279 14.44 -1.15 -2.08
C PHE A 279 13.55 -2.32 -1.63
N CYS A 280 12.56 -2.06 -0.78
CA CYS A 280 11.58 -3.05 -0.33
C CYS A 280 10.82 -3.68 -1.51
N ALA A 281 10.38 -2.88 -2.48
CA ALA A 281 9.72 -3.38 -3.68
C ALA A 281 10.63 -4.28 -4.53
N LEU A 282 11.86 -3.82 -4.79
CA LEU A 282 12.85 -4.58 -5.57
C LEU A 282 13.23 -5.90 -4.87
N LEU A 283 13.43 -5.85 -3.55
CA LEU A 283 13.70 -7.03 -2.73
C LEU A 283 12.53 -8.02 -2.78
N GLY A 284 11.29 -7.55 -2.64
CA GLY A 284 10.10 -8.41 -2.72
C GLY A 284 9.94 -9.06 -4.10
N ILE A 285 10.14 -8.30 -5.18
CA ILE A 285 10.15 -8.83 -6.56
C ILE A 285 11.24 -9.89 -6.70
N PHE A 286 12.46 -9.60 -6.25
CA PHE A 286 13.58 -10.53 -6.34
C PHE A 286 13.34 -11.81 -5.53
N ALA A 287 12.96 -11.68 -4.26
CA ALA A 287 12.68 -12.78 -3.35
C ALA A 287 11.57 -13.69 -3.91
N PHE A 288 10.52 -13.11 -4.50
CA PHE A 288 9.47 -13.90 -5.12
C PHE A 288 9.95 -14.58 -6.41
N GLU A 289 10.50 -13.83 -7.36
CA GLU A 289 10.77 -14.33 -8.70
C GLU A 289 12.01 -15.23 -8.79
N LYS A 290 13.01 -14.99 -7.93
CA LYS A 290 14.25 -15.75 -7.89
C LYS A 290 14.34 -16.70 -6.71
N GLY A 291 13.59 -16.47 -5.64
CA GLY A 291 13.51 -17.35 -4.47
C GLY A 291 12.27 -18.26 -4.52
N LEU A 292 11.11 -17.72 -4.15
CA LEU A 292 9.87 -18.50 -3.95
C LEU A 292 9.47 -19.30 -5.19
N MET A 293 9.52 -18.70 -6.39
CA MET A 293 9.15 -19.39 -7.64
C MET A 293 10.14 -20.50 -8.06
N LYS A 294 11.34 -20.54 -7.48
CA LYS A 294 12.29 -21.65 -7.66
C LYS A 294 12.10 -22.77 -6.64
N TRP A 295 11.45 -22.49 -5.51
CA TRP A 295 11.15 -23.49 -4.51
C TRP A 295 10.00 -24.40 -4.96
N GLY A 296 10.27 -25.70 -5.07
CA GLY A 296 9.34 -26.68 -5.63
C GLY A 296 7.94 -26.63 -5.01
N ALA A 297 7.85 -26.62 -3.68
CA ALA A 297 6.55 -26.61 -2.96
C ALA A 297 5.73 -25.35 -3.29
N PHE A 298 6.36 -24.17 -3.22
CA PHE A 298 5.69 -22.91 -3.53
C PHE A 298 5.26 -22.81 -4.99
N LYS A 299 6.12 -23.26 -5.92
CA LYS A 299 5.78 -23.32 -7.34
C LYS A 299 4.54 -24.19 -7.60
N HIS A 300 4.42 -25.35 -6.95
CA HIS A 300 3.22 -26.20 -7.08
C HIS A 300 1.98 -25.53 -6.52
N PHE A 301 2.09 -24.86 -5.36
CA PHE A 301 1.01 -24.04 -4.80
C PHE A 301 0.56 -22.95 -5.80
N PHE A 302 1.52 -22.20 -6.34
CA PHE A 302 1.26 -21.13 -7.30
C PHE A 302 0.58 -21.64 -8.57
N GLU A 303 1.05 -22.76 -9.15
CA GLU A 303 0.44 -23.32 -10.37
C GLU A 303 -0.98 -23.83 -10.11
N ARG A 304 -1.25 -24.42 -8.94
CA ARG A 304 -2.61 -24.82 -8.56
C ARG A 304 -3.53 -23.61 -8.43
N TYR A 305 -3.04 -22.54 -7.81
CA TYR A 305 -3.80 -21.29 -7.65
C TYR A 305 -4.07 -20.63 -9.01
N SER A 306 -3.03 -20.46 -9.83
CA SER A 306 -3.11 -19.96 -11.21
C SER A 306 -4.12 -20.76 -12.04
N LYS A 307 -4.12 -22.09 -11.93
CA LYS A 307 -5.09 -22.97 -12.62
C LYS A 307 -6.52 -22.77 -12.15
N TYR A 308 -6.76 -22.51 -10.85
CA TYR A 308 -8.10 -22.28 -10.33
C TYR A 308 -8.70 -20.98 -10.85
N ILE A 309 -7.90 -19.91 -10.90
CA ILE A 309 -8.38 -18.59 -11.31
C ILE A 309 -8.47 -18.41 -12.83
N ARG A 310 -7.90 -19.31 -13.64
CA ARG A 310 -8.11 -19.43 -15.11
C ARG A 310 -9.46 -20.07 -15.41
#